data_AF-A0A6C0J189-F1
#
_entry.id   AF-A0A6C0J189-F1
#
_cell.length_a   1.000
_cell.length_b   1.000
_cell.length_c   1.000
_cell.angle_alpha   90.00
_cell.angle_beta   90.00
_cell.angle_gamma   90.00
#
_symmetry.space_group_name_H-M   'P 1'
#
loop_
_entity.id
_entity.type
_entity.pdbx_description
1 polymer ?
#
loop_
_entity_poly.entity_id
_entity_poly.type
_entity_poly.pdbx_seq_one_letter_code
_entity_poly.pdbx_strand_id
1 'polypeptide(L)'
;MNYLLAFILILIVILLTTNMEMFTETFGLSGYTKSVSPVKLNDPRPNLDGFEEFEVSLNNDAMEDFVLKANKEISKRTGVCTYIIETTAVKGYRKERDEIYELMFMAMKKGGFSFGFSVVASFEVQNGKSRVISLRTQPIGVEAPGDVSAFTESSAGKEFVKYELVKEAATPTQSELESAKNKLQ
;
A
#
# COMPACT_ATOMS: atom_id res chain seq x y z
N MET A 1 -64.59 11.37 -28.18
CA MET A 1 -63.61 10.27 -28.33
C MET A 1 -62.29 10.89 -28.73
N ASN A 2 -61.36 10.98 -27.77
CA ASN A 2 -59.94 11.41 -27.85
C ASN A 2 -59.40 11.80 -26.46
N TYR A 3 -60.27 12.03 -25.47
CA TYR A 3 -59.86 12.38 -24.10
C TYR A 3 -59.10 11.26 -23.38
N LEU A 4 -59.48 9.99 -23.62
CA LEU A 4 -58.74 8.84 -23.08
C LEU A 4 -57.33 8.76 -23.68
N LEU A 5 -57.22 8.98 -25.00
CA LEU A 5 -55.94 8.94 -25.71
C LEU A 5 -55.03 10.11 -25.27
N ALA A 6 -55.60 11.30 -25.11
CA ALA A 6 -54.90 12.48 -24.61
C ALA A 6 -54.42 12.27 -23.17
N PHE A 7 -55.26 11.66 -22.31
CA PHE A 7 -54.89 11.34 -20.93
C PHE A 7 -53.72 10.35 -20.87
N ILE A 8 -53.74 9.29 -21.70
CA ILE A 8 -52.65 8.31 -21.78
C ILE A 8 -51.36 8.98 -22.27
N LEU A 9 -51.43 9.84 -23.29
CA LEU A 9 -50.27 10.57 -23.80
C LEU A 9 -49.65 11.49 -22.75
N ILE A 10 -50.47 12.21 -21.99
CA ILE A 10 -49.99 13.06 -20.89
C ILE A 10 -49.29 12.22 -19.83
N LEU A 11 -49.84 11.07 -19.48
CA LEU A 11 -49.28 10.17 -18.47
C LEU A 11 -47.93 9.57 -18.90
N ILE A 12 -47.79 9.24 -20.20
CA ILE A 12 -46.53 8.78 -20.80
C ILE A 12 -45.48 9.90 -20.77
N VAL A 13 -45.85 11.14 -21.13
CA VAL A 13 -44.93 12.29 -21.08
C VAL A 13 -44.47 12.54 -19.64
N ILE A 14 -45.37 12.45 -18.65
CA ILE A 14 -45.01 12.60 -17.24
C ILE A 14 -44.01 11.50 -16.82
N LEU A 15 -44.29 10.23 -17.14
CA LEU A 15 -43.37 9.12 -16.82
C LEU A 15 -41.99 9.26 -17.48
N LEU A 16 -41.93 9.75 -18.72
CA LEU A 16 -40.68 9.94 -19.46
C LEU A 16 -39.89 11.18 -19.01
N THR A 17 -40.58 12.20 -18.47
CA THR A 17 -39.96 13.43 -17.95
C THR A 17 -39.57 13.30 -16.48
N THR A 18 -40.23 12.43 -15.73
CA THR A 18 -39.75 11.96 -14.43
C THR A 18 -38.62 10.96 -14.62
N ASN A 19 -37.45 11.45 -15.03
CA ASN A 19 -36.20 10.82 -14.65
C ASN A 19 -36.10 10.96 -13.12
N MET A 20 -36.75 10.07 -12.39
CA MET A 20 -36.37 9.87 -10.99
C MET A 20 -34.95 9.35 -11.03
N GLU A 21 -33.98 10.25 -10.86
CA GLU A 21 -32.64 9.85 -10.52
C GLU A 21 -32.77 8.93 -9.32
N MET A 22 -32.25 7.70 -9.44
CA MET A 22 -32.14 6.76 -8.32
C MET A 22 -31.11 7.29 -7.32
N PHE A 23 -31.32 8.49 -6.78
CA PHE A 23 -30.69 8.93 -5.55
C PHE A 23 -31.44 8.27 -4.40
N THR A 24 -31.27 6.96 -4.26
CA THR A 24 -31.34 6.35 -2.94
C THR A 24 -30.13 6.87 -2.17
N GLU A 25 -30.33 7.97 -1.44
CA GLU A 25 -29.33 8.53 -0.55
C GLU A 25 -29.01 7.51 0.55
N THR A 26 -28.04 6.64 0.25
CA THR A 26 -27.56 5.62 1.17
C THR A 26 -26.57 6.29 2.13
N PHE A 27 -27.01 7.30 2.88
CA PHE A 27 -26.16 8.14 3.74
C PHE A 27 -25.41 7.36 4.84
N GLY A 28 -25.79 6.11 5.12
CA GLY A 28 -25.11 5.26 6.10
C GLY A 28 -24.09 4.26 5.54
N LEU A 29 -24.07 4.04 4.22
CA LEU A 29 -23.19 3.05 3.55
C LEU A 29 -22.56 3.59 2.24
N SER A 30 -22.77 4.85 1.89
CA SER A 30 -22.10 5.48 0.74
C SER A 30 -20.59 5.43 0.96
N GLY A 31 -19.90 4.61 0.15
CA GLY A 31 -18.46 4.40 0.28
C GLY A 31 -18.02 3.19 1.11
N TYR A 32 -18.93 2.32 1.59
CA TYR A 32 -18.56 0.97 2.07
C TYR A 32 -18.18 0.08 0.88
N THR A 33 -17.15 0.45 0.13
CA THR A 33 -16.37 -0.57 -0.57
C THR A 33 -15.43 -1.15 0.48
N LYS A 34 -15.43 -2.47 0.67
CA LYS A 34 -14.41 -3.14 1.51
C LYS A 34 -13.05 -2.53 1.16
N SER A 35 -12.32 -2.03 2.16
CA SER A 35 -11.01 -1.43 1.91
C SER A 35 -10.17 -2.46 1.16
N VAL A 36 -9.60 -2.07 0.03
CA VAL A 36 -8.56 -2.89 -0.60
C VAL A 36 -7.44 -3.06 0.42
N SER A 37 -7.05 -4.31 0.68
CA SER A 37 -5.93 -4.60 1.55
C SER A 37 -4.71 -3.78 1.13
N PRO A 38 -3.82 -3.40 2.06
CA PRO A 38 -2.60 -2.68 1.73
C PRO A 38 -1.88 -3.37 0.58
N VAL A 39 -1.56 -2.61 -0.47
CA VAL A 39 -0.84 -3.15 -1.63
C VAL A 39 0.54 -3.58 -1.15
N LYS A 40 0.79 -4.89 -1.18
CA LYS A 40 2.04 -5.49 -0.74
C LYS A 40 2.60 -6.37 -1.85
N LEU A 41 3.66 -5.89 -2.50
CA LEU A 41 4.39 -6.61 -3.53
C LEU A 41 5.75 -6.95 -2.93
N ASN A 42 6.11 -8.23 -2.88
CA ASN A 42 7.33 -8.69 -2.19
C ASN A 42 8.06 -9.72 -3.06
N ASP A 43 8.12 -9.48 -4.37
CA ASP A 43 8.92 -10.34 -5.23
C ASP A 43 10.38 -10.37 -4.74
N PRO A 44 11.08 -11.49 -4.92
CA PRO A 44 12.51 -11.52 -4.67
C PRO A 44 13.19 -10.47 -5.55
N ARG A 45 14.18 -9.77 -4.99
CA ARG A 45 15.01 -8.87 -5.78
C ARG A 45 15.75 -9.69 -6.85
N PRO A 46 15.85 -9.21 -8.10
CA PRO A 46 16.66 -9.87 -9.11
C PRO A 46 18.10 -10.08 -8.61
N ASN A 47 18.70 -11.21 -8.99
CA ASN A 47 20.12 -11.42 -8.72
C ASN A 47 20.95 -10.47 -9.61
N LEU A 48 21.74 -9.61 -8.99
CA LEU A 48 22.62 -8.65 -9.64
C LEU A 48 24.09 -9.08 -9.63
N ASP A 49 24.39 -10.33 -9.26
CA ASP A 49 25.75 -10.87 -9.20
C ASP A 49 26.46 -10.80 -10.56
N GLY A 50 27.57 -10.05 -10.59
CA GLY A 50 28.38 -9.83 -11.78
C GLY A 50 27.76 -8.86 -12.79
N PHE A 51 26.73 -8.10 -12.41
CA PHE A 51 26.32 -6.91 -13.16
C PHE A 51 27.07 -5.67 -12.69
N GLU A 52 27.35 -4.76 -13.61
CA GLU A 52 27.93 -3.45 -13.32
C GLU A 52 26.86 -2.36 -13.43
N GLU A 53 26.78 -1.47 -12.45
CA GLU A 53 25.89 -0.31 -12.48
C GLU A 53 26.39 0.69 -13.53
N PHE A 54 25.49 1.23 -14.35
CA PHE A 54 25.82 2.21 -15.37
C PHE A 54 24.82 3.37 -15.36
N GLU A 55 25.26 4.52 -15.86
CA GLU A 55 24.39 5.68 -16.00
C GLU A 55 23.32 5.45 -17.08
N VAL A 56 22.07 5.50 -16.66
CA VAL A 56 20.93 5.16 -17.51
C VAL A 56 20.54 6.34 -18.39
N SER A 57 20.49 6.11 -19.70
CA SER A 57 19.88 7.00 -20.67
C SER A 57 18.71 6.27 -21.33
N LEU A 58 17.48 6.69 -21.01
CA LEU A 58 16.24 6.13 -21.58
C LEU A 58 15.61 7.15 -22.51
N ASN A 59 15.18 6.67 -23.68
CA ASN A 59 14.33 7.46 -24.57
C ASN A 59 12.86 7.39 -24.10
N ASN A 60 12.02 8.24 -24.71
CA ASN A 60 10.61 8.34 -24.34
C ASN A 60 9.86 7.01 -24.56
N ASP A 61 10.14 6.30 -25.66
CA ASP A 61 9.48 5.05 -26.01
C ASP A 61 9.80 3.93 -24.98
N ALA A 62 11.05 3.84 -24.52
CA ALA A 62 11.45 2.87 -23.51
C ALA A 62 10.80 3.18 -22.15
N MET A 63 10.74 4.46 -21.77
CA MET A 63 10.07 4.86 -20.53
C MET A 63 8.56 4.57 -20.60
N GLU A 64 7.91 4.86 -21.73
CA GLU A 64 6.50 4.52 -21.95
C GLU A 64 6.26 3.00 -21.85
N ASP A 65 7.11 2.19 -22.49
CA ASP A 65 7.02 0.73 -22.43
C ASP A 65 7.15 0.22 -20.99
N PHE A 66 8.10 0.75 -20.21
CA PHE A 66 8.23 0.40 -18.79
C PHE A 66 7.01 0.80 -17.97
N VAL A 67 6.51 2.02 -18.15
CA VAL A 67 5.31 2.52 -17.45
C VAL A 67 4.10 1.64 -17.74
N LEU A 68 3.84 1.34 -19.02
CA LEU A 68 2.69 0.52 -19.42
C LEU A 68 2.79 -0.91 -18.89
N LYS A 69 3.97 -1.52 -18.96
CA LYS A 69 4.20 -2.89 -18.47
C LYS A 69 4.10 -2.99 -16.96
N ALA A 70 4.71 -2.05 -16.21
CA ALA A 70 4.59 -2.00 -14.76
C ALA A 70 3.13 -1.80 -14.35
N ASN A 71 2.44 -0.80 -14.92
CA ASN A 71 1.06 -0.50 -14.56
C ASN A 71 0.09 -1.68 -14.83
N LYS A 72 0.30 -2.36 -15.96
CA LYS A 72 -0.45 -3.58 -16.30
C LYS A 72 -0.20 -4.70 -15.28
N GLU A 73 1.06 -4.95 -14.92
CA GLU A 73 1.42 -6.02 -13.99
C GLU A 73 0.97 -5.72 -12.56
N ILE A 74 1.07 -4.47 -12.10
CA ILE A 74 0.54 -4.02 -10.80
C ILE A 74 -0.97 -4.26 -10.76
N SER A 75 -1.70 -3.80 -11.78
CA SER A 75 -3.15 -3.95 -11.84
C SER A 75 -3.57 -5.42 -11.86
N LYS A 76 -2.83 -6.26 -12.59
CA LYS A 76 -3.07 -7.71 -12.67
C LYS A 76 -2.89 -8.41 -11.32
N ARG A 77 -1.85 -8.07 -10.54
CA ARG A 77 -1.53 -8.75 -9.27
C ARG A 77 -2.33 -8.24 -8.08
N THR A 78 -2.63 -6.94 -8.07
CA THR A 78 -3.32 -6.30 -6.94
C THR A 78 -4.83 -6.25 -7.12
N GLY A 79 -5.33 -6.42 -8.35
CA GLY A 79 -6.72 -6.17 -8.71
C GLY A 79 -7.10 -4.67 -8.68
N VAL A 80 -6.13 -3.79 -8.46
CA VAL A 80 -6.34 -2.34 -8.35
C VAL A 80 -5.99 -1.68 -9.67
N CYS A 81 -6.97 -1.01 -10.27
CA CYS A 81 -6.70 -0.15 -11.43
C CYS A 81 -5.83 1.03 -10.97
N THR A 82 -4.65 1.15 -11.57
CA THR A 82 -3.64 2.15 -11.20
C THR A 82 -3.19 2.98 -12.40
N TYR A 83 -2.52 4.09 -12.10
CA TYR A 83 -1.74 4.87 -13.05
C TYR A 83 -0.44 5.30 -12.38
N ILE A 84 0.65 5.27 -13.13
CA ILE A 84 1.95 5.79 -12.67
C ILE A 84 1.93 7.30 -12.86
N ILE A 85 2.27 8.03 -11.80
CA ILE A 85 2.28 9.50 -11.79
C ILE A 85 3.69 10.09 -11.82
N GLU A 86 4.67 9.31 -11.39
CA GLU A 86 6.05 9.79 -11.23
C GLU A 86 7.03 8.62 -11.26
N THR A 87 8.20 8.89 -11.84
CA THR A 87 9.39 8.04 -11.76
C THR A 87 10.37 8.71 -10.80
N THR A 88 10.50 8.16 -9.59
CA THR A 88 11.33 8.74 -8.53
C THR A 88 12.80 8.33 -8.64
N ALA A 89 13.09 7.15 -9.19
CA ALA A 89 14.46 6.70 -9.41
C ALA A 89 14.55 5.72 -10.58
N VAL A 90 15.69 5.71 -11.23
CA VAL A 90 16.05 4.75 -12.29
C VAL A 90 17.47 4.28 -12.04
N LYS A 91 17.68 2.96 -12.03
CA LYS A 91 19.00 2.33 -11.99
C LYS A 91 19.13 1.31 -13.11
N GLY A 92 20.33 1.21 -13.67
CA GLY A 92 20.66 0.28 -14.73
C GLY A 92 21.85 -0.56 -14.36
N TYR A 93 21.75 -1.85 -14.64
CA TYR A 93 22.78 -2.84 -14.41
C TYR A 93 23.01 -3.61 -15.70
N ARG A 94 24.26 -3.74 -16.13
CA ARG A 94 24.62 -4.43 -17.38
C ARG A 94 25.58 -5.58 -17.10
N LYS A 95 25.34 -6.71 -17.74
CA LYS A 95 26.24 -7.87 -17.80
C LYS A 95 26.26 -8.41 -19.21
N GLU A 96 27.38 -8.24 -19.91
CA GLU A 96 27.53 -8.63 -21.32
C GLU A 96 26.44 -8.02 -22.23
N ARG A 97 25.41 -8.80 -22.60
CA ARG A 97 24.27 -8.40 -23.42
C ARG A 97 22.95 -8.29 -22.65
N ASP A 98 22.95 -8.65 -21.37
CA ASP A 98 21.80 -8.58 -20.50
C ASP A 98 21.79 -7.27 -19.73
N GLU A 99 20.66 -6.59 -19.74
CA GLU A 99 20.44 -5.37 -18.98
C GLU A 99 19.26 -5.53 -18.04
N ILE A 100 19.47 -5.11 -16.79
CA ILE A 100 18.42 -5.02 -15.79
C ILE A 100 18.21 -3.55 -15.43
N TYR A 101 16.97 -3.10 -15.47
CA TYR A 101 16.58 -1.77 -15.03
C TYR A 101 15.71 -1.87 -13.79
N GLU A 102 16.05 -1.15 -12.72
CA GLU A 102 15.19 -0.97 -11.55
C GLU A 102 14.61 0.45 -11.60
N LEU A 103 13.28 0.56 -11.76
CA LEU A 103 12.57 1.83 -11.75
C LEU A 103 11.69 1.91 -10.51
N MET A 104 11.80 3.01 -9.78
CA MET A 104 10.92 3.32 -8.65
C MET A 104 9.83 4.28 -9.12
N PHE A 105 8.59 3.83 -9.04
CA PHE A 105 7.42 4.56 -9.47
C PHE A 105 6.53 4.91 -8.28
N MET A 106 5.87 6.06 -8.37
CA MET A 106 4.68 6.35 -7.59
C MET A 106 3.45 5.95 -8.40
N ALA A 107 2.67 5.01 -7.87
CA ALA A 107 1.43 4.56 -8.47
C ALA A 107 0.23 5.09 -7.68
N MET A 108 -0.78 5.58 -8.37
CA MET A 108 -2.03 6.06 -7.79
C MET A 108 -3.18 5.15 -8.18
N LYS A 109 -4.02 4.79 -7.20
CA LYS A 109 -5.28 4.08 -7.48
C LYS A 109 -6.26 4.97 -8.23
N LYS A 110 -6.86 4.43 -9.29
CA LYS A 110 -7.96 5.06 -10.03
C LYS A 110 -9.31 4.75 -9.36
N GLY A 111 -10.11 5.78 -9.12
CA GLY A 111 -11.48 5.71 -8.63
C GLY A 111 -11.62 5.35 -7.13
N GLY A 112 -12.81 5.57 -6.57
CA GLY A 112 -13.09 5.35 -5.14
C GLY A 112 -12.18 6.17 -4.22
N PHE A 113 -11.83 5.63 -3.05
CA PHE A 113 -10.85 6.25 -2.16
C PHE A 113 -9.45 6.22 -2.81
N SER A 114 -8.90 7.40 -3.07
CA SER A 114 -7.59 7.57 -3.70
C SER A 114 -6.47 7.37 -2.68
N PHE A 115 -5.51 6.53 -3.02
CA PHE A 115 -4.25 6.41 -2.31
C PHE A 115 -3.12 6.17 -3.31
N GLY A 116 -1.92 6.63 -2.93
CA GLY A 116 -0.69 6.41 -3.65
C GLY A 116 0.19 5.40 -2.92
N PHE A 117 1.01 4.68 -3.68
CA PHE A 117 2.03 3.80 -3.12
C PHE A 117 3.25 3.77 -4.03
N SER A 118 4.42 3.58 -3.42
CA SER A 118 5.68 3.39 -4.14
C SER A 118 5.84 1.94 -4.56
N VAL A 119 6.35 1.72 -5.76
CA VAL A 119 6.65 0.40 -6.30
C VAL A 119 7.96 0.44 -7.08
N VAL A 120 8.85 -0.49 -6.76
CA VAL A 120 10.05 -0.78 -7.53
C VAL A 120 9.71 -1.88 -8.52
N ALA A 121 9.82 -1.56 -9.81
CA ALA A 121 9.67 -2.49 -10.90
C ALA A 121 11.04 -2.80 -11.52
N SER A 122 11.39 -4.07 -11.55
CA SER A 122 12.61 -4.55 -12.20
C SER A 122 12.27 -5.11 -13.57
N PHE A 123 13.02 -4.67 -14.58
CA PHE A 123 12.86 -5.07 -15.97
C PHE A 123 14.13 -5.75 -16.45
N GLU A 124 13.98 -6.88 -17.11
CA GLU A 124 15.02 -7.51 -17.93
C GLU A 124 14.84 -7.04 -19.37
N VAL A 125 15.91 -6.54 -19.98
CA VAL A 125 15.92 -6.08 -21.37
C VAL A 125 16.92 -6.92 -22.15
N GLN A 126 16.40 -7.63 -23.15
CA GLN A 126 17.20 -8.43 -24.09
C GLN A 126 16.75 -8.12 -25.51
N ASN A 127 17.71 -7.80 -26.40
CA ASN A 127 17.45 -7.50 -27.81
C ASN A 127 16.33 -6.45 -28.02
N GLY A 128 16.30 -5.42 -27.18
CA GLY A 128 15.30 -4.34 -27.23
C GLY A 128 13.90 -4.71 -26.75
N LYS A 129 13.68 -5.93 -26.24
CA LYS A 129 12.41 -6.33 -25.62
C LYS A 129 12.57 -6.31 -24.10
N SER A 130 11.71 -5.54 -23.43
CA SER A 130 11.67 -5.52 -21.96
C SER A 130 10.62 -6.47 -21.39
N ARG A 131 10.89 -7.03 -20.22
CA ARG A 131 9.97 -7.87 -19.45
C ARG A 131 10.07 -7.52 -17.97
N VAL A 132 8.92 -7.35 -17.32
CA VAL A 132 8.87 -7.19 -15.85
C VAL A 132 9.24 -8.52 -15.20
N ILE A 133 10.27 -8.51 -14.36
CA ILE A 133 10.77 -9.69 -13.64
C ILE A 133 10.48 -9.65 -12.15
N SER A 134 10.32 -8.46 -11.56
CA SER A 134 10.04 -8.29 -10.14
C SER A 134 9.24 -7.00 -9.89
N LEU A 135 8.30 -7.07 -8.94
CA LEU A 135 7.59 -5.92 -8.37
C LEU A 135 7.68 -5.94 -6.85
N ARG A 136 8.12 -4.83 -6.26
CA ARG A 136 8.34 -4.71 -4.82
C ARG A 136 7.80 -3.38 -4.30
N THR A 137 7.13 -3.36 -3.16
CA THR A 137 6.74 -2.09 -2.49
C THR A 137 7.81 -1.57 -1.56
N GLN A 138 8.90 -2.32 -1.36
CA GLN A 138 10.08 -1.86 -0.63
C GLN A 138 10.93 -0.94 -1.51
N PRO A 139 11.57 0.09 -0.93
CA PRO A 139 12.51 0.96 -1.65
C PRO A 139 13.70 0.20 -2.24
N ILE A 140 14.34 0.82 -3.24
CA ILE A 140 15.60 0.31 -3.80
C ILE A 140 16.65 0.21 -2.69
N GLY A 141 17.38 -0.91 -2.65
CA GLY A 141 18.46 -1.13 -1.68
C GLY A 141 18.00 -1.55 -0.28
N VAL A 142 16.70 -1.68 -0.04
CA VAL A 142 16.16 -2.22 1.21
C VAL A 142 15.62 -3.62 0.95
N GLU A 143 16.17 -4.61 1.62
CA GLU A 143 15.56 -5.93 1.74
C GLU A 143 14.79 -5.98 3.05
N ALA A 144 13.52 -6.37 2.98
CA ALA A 144 12.74 -6.55 4.19
C ALA A 144 13.41 -7.65 5.03
N PRO A 145 13.59 -7.47 6.35
CA PRO A 145 14.14 -8.51 7.20
C PRO A 145 13.32 -9.79 7.04
N GLY A 146 13.98 -10.88 6.67
CA GLY A 146 13.32 -12.17 6.42
C GLY A 146 12.69 -12.76 7.68
N ASP A 147 13.24 -12.44 8.86
CA ASP A 147 12.67 -12.79 10.15
C ASP A 147 12.29 -11.54 10.95
N VAL A 148 11.00 -11.34 11.14
CA VAL A 148 10.42 -10.29 11.99
C VAL A 148 9.85 -10.86 13.28
N SER A 149 10.13 -12.14 13.60
CA SER A 149 9.70 -12.82 14.83
C SER A 149 9.97 -11.96 16.07
N ALA A 150 11.12 -11.32 16.16
CA ALA A 150 11.45 -10.42 17.29
C ALA A 150 10.48 -9.24 17.49
N PHE A 151 9.69 -8.87 16.48
CA PHE A 151 8.71 -7.77 16.51
C PHE A 151 7.26 -8.25 16.43
N THR A 152 7.03 -9.49 15.99
CA THR A 152 5.69 -10.11 15.86
C THR A 152 5.39 -11.14 16.93
N GLU A 153 6.43 -11.77 17.49
CA GLU A 153 6.31 -12.38 18.80
C GLU A 153 5.99 -11.22 19.74
N SER A 154 4.82 -11.31 20.35
CA SER A 154 4.46 -10.55 21.52
C SER A 154 5.56 -10.78 22.56
N SER A 155 6.65 -10.01 22.48
CA SER A 155 7.44 -9.68 23.65
C SER A 155 6.38 -9.17 24.60
N ALA A 156 6.05 -9.99 25.61
CA ALA A 156 5.09 -9.63 26.62
C ALA A 156 5.54 -8.26 27.12
N GLY A 157 4.90 -7.19 26.64
CA GLY A 157 5.20 -5.85 27.09
C GLY A 157 5.11 -5.96 28.60
N LYS A 158 6.23 -5.68 29.29
CA LYS A 158 6.44 -6.04 30.71
C LYS A 158 5.09 -6.03 31.42
N GLU A 159 4.59 -7.22 31.77
CA GLU A 159 3.29 -7.36 32.42
C GLU A 159 3.22 -6.29 33.51
N PHE A 160 2.20 -5.45 33.46
CA PHE A 160 2.01 -4.41 34.47
C PHE A 160 2.03 -5.12 35.84
N VAL A 161 3.09 -4.85 36.61
CA VAL A 161 3.19 -5.39 37.97
C VAL A 161 2.01 -4.83 38.72
N LYS A 162 1.14 -5.72 39.22
CA LYS A 162 -0.07 -5.36 39.94
C LYS A 162 0.27 -4.36 41.05
N TYR A 163 -0.50 -3.27 41.11
CA TYR A 163 -0.24 -2.17 42.04
C TYR A 163 -0.15 -2.64 43.50
N GLU A 164 -0.87 -3.70 43.84
CA GLU A 164 -0.85 -4.33 45.17
C GLU A 164 0.54 -4.83 45.55
N LEU A 165 1.29 -5.43 44.61
CA LEU A 165 2.65 -5.93 44.86
C LEU A 165 3.64 -4.79 45.09
N VAL A 166 3.49 -3.70 44.33
CA VAL A 166 4.31 -2.50 44.50
C VAL A 166 3.99 -1.81 45.82
N LYS A 167 2.71 -1.75 46.19
CA LYS A 167 2.24 -1.15 47.43
C LYS A 167 2.73 -1.93 48.66
N GLU A 168 2.66 -3.26 48.63
CA GLU A 168 3.15 -4.10 49.73
C GLU A 168 4.65 -3.94 49.95
N ALA A 169 5.44 -3.93 48.86
CA ALA A 169 6.88 -3.72 48.94
C ALA A 169 7.29 -2.29 49.37
N ALA A 170 6.47 -1.28 49.02
CA ALA A 170 6.80 0.12 49.28
C ALA A 170 6.21 0.68 50.58
N THR A 171 5.28 -0.04 51.24
CA THR A 171 4.69 0.41 52.51
C THR A 171 5.60 -0.01 53.66
N PRO A 172 6.21 0.92 54.40
CA PRO A 172 7.12 0.57 55.50
C PRO A 172 6.39 -0.17 56.61
N THR A 173 7.03 -1.18 57.18
CA THR A 173 6.51 -1.89 58.34
C THR A 173 6.68 -1.06 59.62
N GLN A 174 5.86 -1.31 60.63
CA GLN A 174 5.99 -0.65 61.94
C GLN A 174 7.39 -0.84 62.55
N SER A 175 8.02 -2.00 62.32
CA SER A 175 9.38 -2.28 62.77
C SER A 175 10.42 -1.38 62.10
N GLU A 176 10.27 -1.11 60.80
CA GLU A 176 11.17 -0.19 60.07
C GLU A 176 10.99 1.25 60.54
N LEU A 177 9.76 1.68 60.78
CA LEU A 177 9.44 3.01 61.32
C LEU A 177 10.01 3.22 62.73
N GLU A 178 9.85 2.25 63.64
CA GLU A 178 10.43 2.34 64.99
C GLU A 178 11.97 2.28 64.97
N SER A 179 12.56 1.52 64.04
CA SER A 179 14.03 1.52 63.86
C SER A 179 14.58 2.85 63.36
N ALA A 180 13.81 3.58 62.53
CA ALA A 180 14.16 4.91 62.04
C ALA A 180 13.98 5.97 63.14
N LYS A 181 12.95 5.85 63.99
CA LYS A 181 12.71 6.73 65.14
C LYS A 181 13.85 6.68 66.17
N ASN A 182 14.41 5.50 66.42
CA ASN A 182 15.56 5.33 67.32
C ASN A 182 16.87 5.95 66.78
N LYS A 183 16.92 6.33 65.50
CA LYS A 183 18.06 7.05 64.88
C LYS A 183 17.85 8.57 64.82
N LEU A 184 16.69 9.06 65.23
CA LEU A 184 16.31 10.49 65.23
C LEU A 184 16.35 11.13 66.63
N GLN A 185 16.74 10.37 67.66
CA GLN A 185 17.13 10.87 69.00
C GLN A 185 18.65 10.82 69.14
#